data_AF-A0A419JZH0-F1
#
_entry.id   AF-A0A419JZH0-F1
#
_cell.length_a   1.000
_cell.length_b   1.000
_cell.length_c   1.000
_cell.angle_alpha   90.00
_cell.angle_beta   90.00
_cell.angle_gamma   90.00
#
_symmetry.space_group_name_H-M   'P 1'
#
loop_
_entity.id
_entity.type
_entity.pdbx_description
1 polymer ?
#
loop_
_entity_poly.entity_id
_entity_poly.type
_entity_poly.pdbx_seq_one_letter_code
_entity_poly.pdbx_strand_id
1 'polypeptide(L)'
;MEEKKETKNITLTFSLWLGISVIIDYLCTLHFSGSVENLINNEHSLLLIYAVKHEILIPYSLFMMVLYFSCAYLALDALRNYKMFPIASLSIALIAISHTFGGLSWYVRSALYSKLILALPMIALCLMIFCFAHLLVWKILEPAPPSS
;
A
#
# COMPACT_ATOMS: atom_id res chain seq x y z
N MET A 1 -26.69 -4.89 -11.22
CA MET A 1 -25.89 -6.13 -11.09
C MET A 1 -24.47 -5.94 -11.59
N GLU A 2 -24.27 -5.12 -12.63
CA GLU A 2 -22.94 -4.76 -13.15
C GLU A 2 -22.10 -3.92 -12.17
N GLU A 3 -22.67 -2.91 -11.51
CA GLU A 3 -21.95 -2.04 -10.56
C GLU A 3 -21.32 -2.81 -9.38
N LYS A 4 -22.06 -3.76 -8.79
CA LYS A 4 -21.52 -4.64 -7.73
C LYS A 4 -20.39 -5.55 -8.23
N LYS A 5 -20.41 -5.91 -9.51
CA LYS A 5 -19.34 -6.70 -10.15
C LYS A 5 -18.12 -5.82 -10.39
N GLU A 6 -18.32 -4.57 -10.77
CA GLU A 6 -17.27 -3.58 -10.99
C GLU A 6 -16.52 -3.23 -9.69
N THR A 7 -17.22 -2.88 -8.61
CA THR A 7 -16.58 -2.55 -7.32
C THR A 7 -15.82 -3.74 -6.73
N LYS A 8 -16.31 -4.96 -6.93
CA LYS A 8 -15.59 -6.19 -6.57
C LYS A 8 -14.30 -6.36 -7.38
N ASN A 9 -14.34 -6.10 -8.69
CA ASN A 9 -13.16 -6.16 -9.56
C ASN A 9 -12.13 -5.09 -9.18
N ILE A 10 -12.58 -3.87 -8.87
CA ILE A 10 -11.74 -2.77 -8.39
C ILE A 10 -11.06 -3.17 -7.08
N THR A 11 -11.83 -3.68 -6.12
CA THR A 11 -11.33 -4.14 -4.82
C THR A 11 -10.22 -5.18 -4.98
N LEU A 12 -10.46 -6.19 -5.81
CA LEU A 12 -9.47 -7.24 -6.06
C LEU A 12 -8.23 -6.68 -6.77
N THR A 13 -8.42 -5.86 -7.81
CA THR A 13 -7.33 -5.30 -8.62
C THR A 13 -6.39 -4.44 -7.78
N PHE A 14 -6.91 -3.47 -7.01
CA PHE A 14 -6.08 -2.60 -6.18
C PHE A 14 -5.37 -3.37 -5.06
N SER A 15 -6.03 -4.37 -4.48
CA SER A 15 -5.43 -5.20 -3.44
C SER A 15 -4.29 -6.06 -4.00
N LEU A 16 -4.50 -6.69 -5.16
CA LEU A 16 -3.46 -7.46 -5.86
C LEU A 16 -2.30 -6.57 -6.28
N TRP A 17 -2.59 -5.41 -6.85
CA TRP A 17 -1.56 -4.46 -7.25
C TRP A 17 -0.70 -4.08 -6.05
N LEU A 18 -1.30 -3.68 -4.93
CA LEU A 18 -0.55 -3.35 -3.72
C LEU A 18 0.33 -4.52 -3.23
N GLY A 19 -0.20 -5.74 -3.18
CA GLY A 19 0.56 -6.92 -2.78
C GLY A 19 1.78 -7.16 -3.69
N ILE A 20 1.58 -7.10 -5.02
CA ILE A 20 2.66 -7.25 -6.00
C ILE A 20 3.69 -6.12 -5.87
N SER A 21 3.24 -4.88 -5.65
CA SER A 21 4.11 -3.72 -5.47
C SER A 21 5.06 -3.89 -4.28
N VAL A 22 4.63 -4.52 -3.19
CA VAL A 22 5.51 -4.83 -2.04
C VAL A 22 6.63 -5.79 -2.43
N ILE A 23 6.34 -6.80 -3.26
CA ILE A 23 7.37 -7.72 -3.75
C ILE A 23 8.35 -6.99 -4.67
N ILE A 24 7.85 -6.15 -5.59
CA ILE A 24 8.69 -5.34 -6.46
C ILE A 24 9.62 -4.43 -5.64
N ASP A 25 9.09 -3.78 -4.61
CA ASP A 25 9.83 -2.90 -3.71
C ASP A 25 11.03 -3.62 -3.07
N TYR A 26 10.81 -4.79 -2.50
CA TYR A 26 11.87 -5.59 -1.89
C TYR A 26 12.86 -6.12 -2.92
N LEU A 27 12.41 -6.61 -4.08
CA LEU A 27 13.31 -7.06 -5.15
C LEU A 27 14.22 -5.93 -5.63
N CYS A 28 13.67 -4.74 -5.86
CA CYS A 28 14.46 -3.58 -6.25
C CYS A 28 15.43 -3.16 -5.15
N THR A 29 14.98 -3.10 -3.90
CA THR A 29 15.81 -2.75 -2.74
C THR A 29 17.02 -3.69 -2.63
N LEU A 30 16.81 -4.99 -2.74
CA LEU A 30 17.87 -5.99 -2.66
C LEU A 30 18.81 -5.95 -3.86
N HIS A 31 18.27 -5.77 -5.05
CA HIS A 31 19.07 -5.71 -6.26
C HIS A 31 19.97 -4.46 -6.27
N PHE A 32 19.40 -3.29 -5.92
CA PHE A 32 20.10 -2.01 -5.95
C PHE A 32 20.90 -1.70 -4.67
N SER A 33 20.73 -2.47 -3.59
CA SER A 33 21.62 -2.36 -2.43
C SER A 33 23.03 -2.86 -2.72
N GLY A 34 23.22 -3.76 -3.69
CA GLY A 34 24.52 -4.28 -4.12
C GLY A 34 25.19 -5.24 -3.12
N SER A 35 24.96 -5.08 -1.82
CA SER A 35 25.36 -6.03 -0.77
C SER A 35 24.40 -6.01 0.41
N VAL A 36 24.39 -7.11 1.17
CA VAL A 36 23.63 -7.25 2.42
C VAL A 36 24.13 -6.25 3.47
N GLU A 37 25.45 -6.06 3.57
CA GLU A 37 26.04 -5.10 4.52
C GLU A 37 25.62 -3.66 4.20
N ASN A 38 25.61 -3.29 2.92
CA ASN A 38 25.15 -1.96 2.50
C ASN A 38 23.67 -1.76 2.79
N LEU A 39 22.84 -2.81 2.61
CA LEU A 39 21.43 -2.77 2.98
C LEU A 39 21.28 -2.54 4.49
N ILE A 40 21.93 -3.37 5.31
CA ILE A 40 21.83 -3.30 6.77
C ILE A 40 22.25 -1.93 7.33
N ASN A 41 23.25 -1.30 6.74
CA ASN A 41 23.80 -0.03 7.25
C ASN A 41 23.02 1.21 6.80
N ASN A 42 22.20 1.11 5.74
CA ASN A 42 21.53 2.27 5.14
C ASN A 42 20.00 2.14 5.07
N GLU A 43 19.45 0.95 5.32
CA GLU A 43 18.01 0.74 5.40
C GLU A 43 17.45 1.31 6.71
N HIS A 44 16.22 1.83 6.67
CA HIS A 44 15.54 2.36 7.86
C HIS A 44 14.55 1.35 8.45
N SER A 45 14.07 0.39 7.65
CA SER A 45 13.16 -0.65 8.12
C SER A 45 13.88 -1.69 8.98
N LEU A 46 13.72 -1.60 10.30
CA LEU A 46 14.27 -2.57 11.26
C LEU A 46 13.81 -4.01 10.98
N LEU A 47 12.58 -4.19 10.50
CA LEU A 47 12.04 -5.51 10.14
C LEU A 47 12.73 -6.09 8.90
N LEU A 48 12.97 -5.27 7.86
CA LEU A 48 13.69 -5.71 6.68
C LEU A 48 15.14 -6.05 7.01
N ILE A 49 15.80 -5.20 7.82
CA ILE A 49 17.16 -5.47 8.32
C ILE A 49 17.20 -6.81 9.06
N TYR A 50 16.24 -7.06 9.97
CA TYR A 50 16.15 -8.32 10.69
C TYR A 50 15.95 -9.49 9.73
N ALA A 51 15.02 -9.37 8.78
CA ALA A 51 14.72 -10.43 7.83
C ALA A 51 15.93 -10.82 6.97
N VAL A 52 16.71 -9.84 6.53
CA VAL A 52 17.94 -10.06 5.77
C VAL A 52 19.04 -10.66 6.66
N LYS A 53 19.23 -10.16 7.89
CA LYS A 53 20.24 -10.68 8.84
C LYS A 53 20.03 -12.14 9.22
N HIS A 54 18.78 -12.60 9.26
CA HIS A 54 18.41 -13.95 9.65
C HIS A 54 18.06 -14.86 8.45
N GLU A 55 18.32 -14.43 7.22
CA GLU A 55 18.06 -15.20 5.99
C GLU A 55 16.57 -15.60 5.81
N ILE A 56 15.64 -14.87 6.44
CA ILE A 56 14.19 -15.12 6.37
C ILE A 56 13.46 -14.13 5.45
N LEU A 57 14.19 -13.52 4.52
CA LEU A 57 13.67 -12.51 3.60
C LEU A 57 12.51 -13.01 2.72
N ILE A 58 12.60 -14.24 2.20
CA ILE A 58 11.54 -14.82 1.35
C ILE A 58 10.24 -14.99 2.15
N PRO A 59 10.23 -15.71 3.30
CA PRO A 59 8.99 -15.83 4.08
C PRO A 59 8.50 -14.47 4.60
N TYR A 60 9.40 -13.55 4.95
CA TYR A 60 9.05 -12.18 5.31
C TYR A 60 8.34 -11.44 4.18
N SER A 61 8.90 -11.45 2.96
CA SER A 61 8.34 -10.77 1.79
C SER A 61 6.96 -11.33 1.42
N LEU A 62 6.81 -12.65 1.45
CA LEU A 62 5.52 -13.31 1.21
C LEU A 62 4.49 -12.96 2.28
N PHE A 63 4.89 -12.96 3.56
CA PHE A 63 4.02 -12.54 4.65
C PHE A 63 3.56 -11.09 4.47
N MET A 64 4.48 -10.17 4.15
CA MET A 64 4.16 -8.76 3.93
C MET A 64 3.23 -8.57 2.72
N MET A 65 3.47 -9.27 1.62
CA MET A 65 2.57 -9.27 0.46
C MET A 65 1.15 -9.70 0.85
N VAL A 66 1.01 -10.81 1.57
CA VAL A 66 -0.29 -11.33 2.02
C VAL A 66 -0.96 -10.35 2.99
N LEU A 67 -0.19 -9.76 3.91
CA LEU A 67 -0.70 -8.80 4.87
C LEU A 67 -1.23 -7.55 4.19
N TYR A 68 -0.45 -6.95 3.29
CA TYR A 68 -0.85 -5.75 2.54
C TYR A 68 -2.06 -6.01 1.64
N PHE A 69 -2.05 -7.14 0.92
CA PHE A 69 -3.20 -7.58 0.13
C PHE A 69 -4.46 -7.70 1.00
N SER A 70 -4.35 -8.42 2.13
CA SER A 70 -5.48 -8.71 3.00
C SER A 70 -6.05 -7.44 3.63
N CYS A 71 -5.19 -6.55 4.13
CA CYS A 71 -5.60 -5.27 4.70
C CYS A 71 -6.31 -4.39 3.66
N ALA A 72 -5.75 -4.26 2.45
CA ALA A 72 -6.38 -3.50 1.38
C ALA A 72 -7.72 -4.10 0.97
N TYR A 73 -7.77 -5.43 0.79
CA TYR A 73 -9.00 -6.13 0.40
C TYR A 73 -10.10 -5.94 1.44
N LEU A 74 -9.80 -6.17 2.72
CA LEU A 74 -10.78 -6.03 3.79
C LEU A 74 -11.24 -4.58 3.96
N ALA A 75 -10.34 -3.60 3.84
CA ALA A 75 -10.69 -2.19 3.93
C ALA A 75 -11.62 -1.77 2.78
N LEU A 76 -11.31 -2.15 1.54
CA LEU A 76 -12.12 -1.84 0.37
C LEU A 76 -13.45 -2.59 0.36
N ASP A 77 -13.47 -3.88 0.73
CA ASP A 77 -14.69 -4.67 0.82
C ASP A 77 -15.64 -4.13 1.89
N ALA A 78 -15.09 -3.74 3.05
CA ALA A 78 -15.86 -3.08 4.11
C ALA A 78 -16.46 -1.75 3.63
N LEU A 79 -15.76 -1.04 2.74
CA LEU A 79 -16.20 0.26 2.23
C LEU A 79 -17.02 0.21 0.93
N ARG A 80 -17.18 -0.96 0.30
CA ARG A 80 -17.66 -1.11 -1.09
C ARG A 80 -19.02 -0.50 -1.42
N ASN A 81 -19.90 -0.37 -0.42
CA ASN A 81 -21.26 0.15 -0.60
C ASN A 81 -21.40 1.59 -0.08
N TYR A 82 -20.31 2.20 0.36
CA TYR A 82 -20.32 3.53 0.96
C TYR A 82 -19.72 4.57 0.02
N LYS A 83 -20.19 5.81 0.12
CA LYS A 83 -19.70 6.96 -0.67
C LYS A 83 -18.19 7.19 -0.56
N MET A 84 -17.54 6.66 0.47
CA MET A 84 -16.10 6.78 0.71
C MET A 84 -15.25 5.75 -0.06
N PHE A 85 -15.87 4.77 -0.75
CA PHE A 85 -15.14 3.76 -1.52
C PHE A 85 -14.12 4.33 -2.51
N PRO A 86 -14.41 5.41 -3.29
CA PRO A 86 -13.43 5.98 -4.20
C PRO A 86 -12.21 6.56 -3.47
N ILE A 87 -12.41 7.19 -2.31
CA ILE A 87 -11.31 7.79 -1.52
C ILE A 87 -10.44 6.68 -0.91
N ALA A 88 -11.07 5.60 -0.41
CA ALA A 88 -10.36 4.44 0.07
C ALA A 88 -9.54 3.78 -1.06
N SER A 89 -10.14 3.60 -2.24
CA SER A 89 -9.46 3.05 -3.43
C SER A 89 -8.26 3.91 -3.85
N LEU A 90 -8.42 5.24 -3.87
CA LEU A 90 -7.34 6.17 -4.14
C LEU A 90 -6.21 6.06 -3.11
N SER A 91 -6.54 5.92 -1.83
CA SER A 91 -5.55 5.77 -0.76
C SER A 91 -4.72 4.50 -0.94
N ILE A 92 -5.37 3.37 -1.27
CA ILE A 92 -4.68 2.11 -1.60
C ILE A 92 -3.81 2.27 -2.84
N ALA A 93 -4.30 2.95 -3.88
CA ALA A 93 -3.54 3.22 -5.10
C ALA A 93 -2.27 4.05 -4.82
N LEU A 94 -2.36 5.09 -3.98
CA LEU A 94 -1.22 5.92 -3.59
C LEU A 94 -0.15 5.11 -2.85
N ILE A 95 -0.56 4.21 -1.96
CA ILE A 95 0.35 3.30 -1.26
C ILE A 95 0.99 2.31 -2.25
N ALA A 96 0.22 1.76 -3.19
CA ALA A 96 0.72 0.84 -4.20
C ALA A 96 1.75 1.50 -5.13
N ILE A 97 1.50 2.75 -5.56
CA ILE A 97 2.47 3.56 -6.31
C ILE A 97 3.74 3.74 -5.48
N SER A 98 3.60 4.15 -4.22
CA SER A 98 4.75 4.35 -3.33
C SER A 98 5.63 3.11 -3.22
N HIS A 99 5.04 1.91 -3.05
CA HIS A 99 5.82 0.66 -3.02
C HIS A 99 6.38 0.28 -4.40
N THR A 100 5.62 0.46 -5.49
CA THR A 100 6.10 0.15 -6.85
C THR A 100 7.38 0.93 -7.19
N PHE A 101 7.46 2.18 -6.73
CA PHE A 101 8.59 3.07 -6.95
C PHE A 101 9.53 3.17 -5.73
N GLY A 102 9.21 2.52 -4.62
CA GLY A 102 9.94 2.61 -3.35
C GLY A 102 11.37 2.11 -3.50
N GLY A 103 11.51 0.90 -4.02
CA GLY A 103 12.80 0.24 -4.16
C GLY A 103 13.71 0.90 -5.20
N LEU A 104 13.16 1.71 -6.10
CA LEU A 104 13.97 2.53 -7.01
C LEU A 104 14.71 3.67 -6.29
N SER A 105 14.33 4.02 -5.04
CA SER A 105 15.11 4.95 -4.22
C SER A 105 16.55 4.46 -3.98
N TRP A 106 16.75 3.14 -3.92
CA TRP A 106 18.07 2.50 -3.83
C TRP A 106 18.90 2.67 -5.11
N TYR A 107 18.26 2.84 -6.26
CA TYR A 107 18.93 3.15 -7.52
C TYR A 107 19.19 4.66 -7.68
N VAL A 108 18.16 5.49 -7.47
CA VAL A 108 18.21 6.93 -7.73
C VAL A 108 19.06 7.68 -6.70
N ARG A 109 19.10 7.22 -5.44
CA ARG A 109 19.90 7.81 -4.34
C ARG A 109 19.73 9.33 -4.18
N SER A 110 18.51 9.84 -4.44
CA SER A 110 18.17 11.26 -4.30
C SER A 110 17.25 11.50 -3.10
N ALA A 111 17.61 12.49 -2.28
CA ALA A 111 16.77 12.93 -1.17
C ALA A 111 15.41 13.48 -1.65
N LEU A 112 15.38 14.17 -2.79
CA LEU A 112 14.14 14.69 -3.37
C LEU A 112 13.22 13.55 -3.82
N TYR A 113 13.78 12.55 -4.49
CA TYR A 113 13.02 11.37 -4.93
C TYR A 113 12.39 10.65 -3.73
N SER A 114 13.20 10.36 -2.70
CA SER A 114 12.75 9.66 -1.50
C SER A 114 11.64 10.43 -0.77
N LYS A 115 11.74 11.77 -0.70
CA LYS A 115 10.70 12.62 -0.12
C LYS A 115 9.39 12.59 -0.92
N LEU A 116 9.47 12.60 -2.25
CA LEU A 116 8.27 12.51 -3.11
C LEU A 116 7.56 11.16 -2.96
N ILE A 117 8.33 10.06 -2.96
CA ILE A 117 7.77 8.72 -2.76
C ILE A 117 7.14 8.57 -1.36
N LEU A 118 7.76 9.14 -0.33
CA LEU A 118 7.24 9.16 1.05
C LEU A 118 6.01 10.07 1.21
N ALA A 119 5.85 11.11 0.39
CA ALA A 119 4.69 11.99 0.46
C ALA A 119 3.39 11.27 0.08
N LEU A 120 3.44 10.30 -0.85
CA LEU A 120 2.28 9.53 -1.29
C LEU A 120 1.56 8.76 -0.15
N PRO A 121 2.24 7.92 0.65
CA PRO A 121 1.61 7.22 1.77
C PRO A 121 1.20 8.20 2.88
N MET A 122 1.89 9.34 3.05
CA MET A 122 1.45 10.38 3.98
C MET A 122 0.12 11.02 3.55
N ILE A 123 -0.04 11.31 2.26
CA ILE A 123 -1.32 11.78 1.70
C ILE A 123 -2.40 10.72 1.88
N ALA A 124 -2.10 9.45 1.56
CA ALA A 124 -3.02 8.34 1.77
C ALA A 124 -3.45 8.21 3.24
N LEU A 125 -2.51 8.32 4.18
CA LEU A 125 -2.80 8.30 5.61
C LEU A 125 -3.74 9.45 6.01
N CYS A 126 -3.47 10.68 5.57
CA CYS A 126 -4.34 11.82 5.82
C CYS A 126 -5.76 11.61 5.27
N LEU A 127 -5.90 11.06 4.06
CA LEU A 127 -7.20 10.73 3.47
C LEU A 127 -7.94 9.67 4.28
N MET A 128 -7.25 8.63 4.73
CA MET A 128 -7.84 7.57 5.55
C MET A 128 -8.26 8.08 6.94
N ILE A 129 -7.47 8.96 7.58
CA ILE A 129 -7.85 9.63 8.82
C ILE A 129 -9.09 10.50 8.61
N PHE A 130 -9.13 11.25 7.51
CA PHE A 130 -10.30 12.07 7.17
C PHE A 130 -11.55 11.21 6.98
N CYS A 131 -11.46 10.11 6.24
CA CYS A 131 -12.58 9.15 6.09
C CYS A 131 -13.02 8.57 7.43
N PHE A 132 -12.07 8.17 8.29
CA PHE A 132 -12.38 7.64 9.60
C PHE A 132 -13.06 8.68 10.51
N ALA A 133 -12.56 9.92 10.54
CA ALA A 133 -13.17 11.01 11.28
C ALA A 133 -14.58 11.33 10.77
N HIS A 134 -14.78 11.34 9.45
CA HIS A 134 -16.09 11.53 8.84
C HIS A 134 -17.08 10.42 9.26
N LEU A 135 -16.64 9.16 9.29
CA LEU A 135 -17.45 8.04 9.77
C LEU A 135 -17.86 8.21 11.25
N LEU A 136 -16.94 8.66 12.10
CA LEU A 136 -17.20 8.84 13.54
C LEU A 136 -18.16 10.00 13.83
N VAL A 137 -17.95 11.15 13.18
CA VAL A 137 -18.72 12.38 13.47
C VAL A 137 -20.12 12.28 12.89
N TRP A 138 -20.25 11.86 11.63
CA TRP A 138 -21.55 11.91 10.98
C TRP A 138 -22.43 10.70 11.26
N LYS A 139 -21.89 9.56 11.77
CA LYS A 139 -22.61 8.28 12.02
C LYS A 139 -23.49 7.77 10.86
N ILE A 140 -23.48 8.45 9.73
CA ILE A 140 -24.34 8.22 8.58
C ILE A 140 -23.47 7.46 7.59
N LEU A 141 -23.58 6.14 7.69
CA LEU A 141 -23.30 5.21 6.62
C LEU A 141 -24.38 5.42 5.55
N GLU A 142 -24.36 6.57 4.87
CA GLU A 142 -25.24 6.80 3.74
C GLU A 142 -24.80 5.81 2.66
N PRO A 143 -25.65 4.82 2.31
CA PRO A 143 -25.36 3.97 1.18
C PRO A 143 -25.19 4.87 -0.05
N ALA A 144 -24.28 4.51 -0.94
CA ALA A 144 -24.17 5.21 -2.20
C ALA A 144 -25.56 5.24 -2.88
N PRO A 145 -26.02 6.40 -3.40
CA PRO A 145 -27.30 6.47 -4.08
C PRO A 145 -27.30 5.47 -5.24
N PRO A 146 -28.41 4.74 -5.47
CA PRO A 146 -28.50 3.89 -6.65
C PRO A 146 -28.34 4.77 -7.88
N SER A 147 -27.31 4.53 -8.68
CA SER A 147 -27.16 5.22 -9.95
C SER A 147 -28.26 4.71 -10.89
N SER A 148 -29.19 5.62 -11.22
CA SER A 148 -30.27 5.46 -12.19
C SER A 148 -29.78 5.07 -13.57
#